data_AF-A0A7I4F4Q3-F1
#
_entry.id   AF-A0A7I4F4Q3-F1
#
_cell.length_a   1.000
_cell.length_b   1.000
_cell.length_c   1.000
_cell.angle_alpha   90.00
_cell.angle_beta   90.00
_cell.angle_gamma   90.00
#
_symmetry.space_group_name_H-M   'P 1'
#
loop_
_entity.id
_entity.type
_entity.pdbx_description
1 polymer ?
#
loop_
_entity_poly.entity_id
_entity_poly.type
_entity_poly.pdbx_seq_one_letter_code
_entity_poly.pdbx_strand_id
1 'polypeptide(L)'
;MVVFKNRYMVLEMVVGHGLRLADVKITQNDVASAIQESLLVNFGEYGLASSLPSLQVKYVNGGTGICVVRSSRKQYRTIWAAITFVTEIRKLPLVFNLLDLSVQVRVGGQRSSVTQRS
;
A
#
# COMPACT_ATOMS: atom_id res chain seq x y z
N MET A 1 5.86 29.50 0.45
CA MET A 1 6.37 28.14 0.14
C MET A 1 5.31 27.12 0.53
N VAL A 2 4.71 26.41 -0.43
CA VAL A 2 3.60 25.47 -0.19
C VAL A 2 4.15 24.08 0.10
N VAL A 3 3.86 23.54 1.29
CA VAL A 3 4.31 22.19 1.68
C VAL A 3 3.38 21.15 1.08
N PHE A 4 3.93 20.23 0.29
CA PHE A 4 3.21 19.05 -0.16
C PHE A 4 2.93 18.11 1.03
N LYS A 5 1.67 18.02 1.43
CA LYS A 5 1.24 17.15 2.54
C LYS A 5 0.96 15.74 2.02
N ASN A 6 1.81 14.79 2.43
CA ASN A 6 1.59 13.37 2.16
C ASN A 6 0.69 12.74 3.22
N ARG A 7 0.14 11.57 2.92
CA ARG A 7 -0.50 10.63 3.83
C ARG A 7 0.20 9.27 3.73
N TYR A 8 0.14 8.50 4.80
CA TYR A 8 0.63 7.14 4.84
C TYR A 8 -0.53 6.20 5.09
N MET A 9 -0.55 5.10 4.35
CA MET A 9 -1.50 4.01 4.48
C MET A 9 -0.76 2.81 5.00
N VAL A 10 -1.27 2.22 6.09
CA VAL A 10 -0.82 0.92 6.56
C VAL A 10 -1.84 -0.10 6.08
N LEU A 11 -1.37 -1.07 5.32
CA LEU A 11 -2.17 -2.09 4.68
C LEU A 11 -1.65 -3.46 5.11
N GLU A 12 -2.56 -4.42 5.16
CA GLU A 12 -2.29 -5.82 5.45
C GLU A 12 -2.63 -6.65 4.23
N MET A 13 -1.70 -7.51 3.81
CA MET A 13 -1.88 -8.49 2.75
C MET A 13 -2.35 -9.80 3.35
N VAL A 14 -3.56 -10.20 2.99
CA VAL A 14 -4.16 -11.48 3.38
C VAL A 14 -4.15 -12.40 2.16
N VAL A 15 -3.45 -13.53 2.25
CA VAL A 15 -3.38 -14.53 1.16
C VAL A 15 -4.49 -15.57 1.32
N GLY A 16 -5.13 -15.93 0.22
CA GLY A 16 -6.17 -16.96 0.18
C GLY A 16 -5.62 -18.37 0.41
N HIS A 17 -6.39 -19.20 1.12
CA HIS A 17 -6.22 -20.62 1.44
C HIS A 17 -4.92 -21.32 0.96
N GLY A 18 -4.03 -21.62 1.92
CA GLY A 18 -3.01 -22.67 1.80
C GLY A 18 -1.58 -22.19 1.54
N LEU A 19 -1.38 -20.93 1.15
CA LEU A 19 -0.05 -20.35 0.95
C LEU A 19 0.29 -19.41 2.10
N ARG A 20 1.45 -19.62 2.74
CA ARG A 20 1.97 -18.68 3.75
C ARG A 20 2.72 -17.57 3.03
N LEU A 21 2.46 -16.32 3.41
CA LEU A 21 3.25 -15.18 2.92
C LEU A 21 4.75 -15.36 3.20
N ALA A 22 5.10 -16.08 4.28
CA ALA A 22 6.48 -16.39 4.65
C ALA A 22 7.27 -17.13 3.56
N ASP A 23 6.61 -17.94 2.72
CA ASP A 23 7.29 -18.70 1.66
C ASP A 23 7.52 -17.86 0.40
N VAL A 24 6.79 -16.74 0.27
CA VAL A 24 6.85 -15.84 -0.89
C VAL A 24 7.55 -14.56 -0.49
N LYS A 25 8.78 -14.36 -0.98
CA LYS A 25 9.51 -13.10 -0.82
C LYS A 25 8.86 -11.98 -1.63
N ILE A 26 7.84 -11.31 -1.09
CA ILE A 26 7.20 -10.15 -1.72
C ILE A 26 8.12 -8.93 -1.59
N THR A 27 8.49 -8.35 -2.73
CA THR A 27 9.34 -7.15 -2.80
C THR A 27 8.50 -5.89 -2.83
N GLN A 28 9.07 -4.76 -2.40
CA GLN A 28 8.43 -3.44 -2.52
C GLN A 28 8.08 -3.11 -3.98
N ASN A 29 8.93 -3.51 -4.93
CA ASN A 29 8.69 -3.29 -6.35
C ASN A 29 7.50 -4.10 -6.87
N ASP A 30 7.34 -5.34 -6.42
CA ASP A 30 6.22 -6.19 -6.83
C ASP A 30 4.88 -5.56 -6.42
N VAL A 31 4.80 -5.08 -5.18
CA VAL A 31 3.62 -4.37 -4.67
C VAL A 31 3.40 -3.05 -5.42
N ALA A 32 4.47 -2.28 -5.66
CA ALA A 32 4.36 -1.02 -6.37
C ALA A 32 3.84 -1.20 -7.81
N SER A 33 4.35 -2.21 -8.52
CA SER A 33 3.93 -2.54 -9.88
C SER A 33 2.49 -3.02 -9.93
N ALA A 34 2.07 -3.89 -8.99
CA ALA A 34 0.69 -4.37 -8.91
C ALA A 34 -0.31 -3.22 -8.66
N ILE A 35 0.05 -2.26 -7.80
CA ILE A 35 -0.80 -1.08 -7.56
C ILE A 35 -0.86 -0.19 -8.81
N GLN A 36 0.25 0.00 -9.53
CA GLN A 36 0.28 0.78 -10.76
C GLN A 36 -0.56 0.14 -11.87
N GLU A 37 -0.49 -1.18 -12.02
CA GLU A 37 -1.31 -1.93 -12.97
C GLU A 37 -2.80 -1.79 -12.63
N SER A 38 -3.17 -1.95 -11.36
CA SER A 38 -4.55 -1.71 -10.92
C SER A 38 -5.01 -0.27 -11.14
N LEU A 39 -4.14 0.72 -10.94
CA LEU A 39 -4.43 2.12 -11.25
C LEU A 39 -4.69 2.33 -12.74
N LEU A 40 -3.88 1.72 -13.59
CA LEU A 40 -4.02 1.80 -15.04
C LEU A 40 -5.32 1.14 -15.52
N VAL A 41 -5.65 -0.05 -15.01
CA VAL A 41 -6.87 -0.79 -15.39
C VAL A 41 -8.14 -0.07 -14.91
N ASN A 42 -8.15 0.45 -13.67
CA ASN A 42 -9.36 1.00 -13.07
C ASN A 42 -9.58 2.50 -13.35
N PHE A 43 -8.50 3.28 -13.44
CA PHE A 43 -8.56 4.75 -13.58
C PHE A 43 -7.92 5.27 -14.87
N GLY A 44 -7.34 4.39 -15.70
CA GLY A 44 -6.65 4.75 -16.93
C GLY A 44 -5.33 5.48 -16.71
N GLU A 45 -4.77 5.95 -17.82
CA GLU A 45 -3.49 6.69 -17.86
C GLU A 45 -3.50 7.95 -16.98
N TYR A 46 -4.64 8.64 -16.90
CA TYR A 46 -4.76 9.83 -16.06
C TYR A 46 -4.63 9.51 -14.56
N GLY A 47 -5.30 8.44 -14.11
CA GLY A 47 -5.24 7.99 -12.73
C GLY A 47 -3.83 7.56 -12.33
N LEU A 48 -3.15 6.85 -13.23
CA LEU A 48 -1.76 6.46 -13.07
C LEU A 48 -0.85 7.71 -13.00
N ALA A 49 -0.87 8.57 -14.01
CA ALA A 49 -0.01 9.75 -14.09
C ALA A 49 -0.18 10.72 -12.91
N SER A 50 -1.42 10.90 -12.42
CA SER A 50 -1.70 11.77 -11.27
C SER A 50 -1.17 11.21 -9.94
N SER A 51 -1.15 9.88 -9.79
CA SER A 51 -0.80 9.21 -8.54
C SER A 51 0.67 8.80 -8.46
N LEU A 52 1.30 8.46 -9.60
CA LEU A 52 2.71 8.10 -9.73
C LEU A 52 3.70 8.97 -8.93
N PRO A 53 3.69 10.32 -9.02
CA PRO A 53 4.67 11.14 -8.31
C PRO A 53 4.54 11.09 -6.77
N SER A 54 3.39 10.64 -6.26
CA SER A 54 3.10 10.60 -4.83
C SER A 54 3.05 9.19 -4.26
N LEU A 55 2.90 8.18 -5.13
CA LEU A 55 2.81 6.78 -4.78
C LEU A 55 4.21 6.21 -4.53
N GLN A 56 4.50 5.86 -3.29
CA GLN A 56 5.75 5.16 -2.96
C GLN A 56 5.50 4.13 -1.87
N VAL A 57 5.84 2.88 -2.15
CA VAL A 57 5.87 1.83 -1.13
C VAL A 57 7.12 2.05 -0.29
N LYS A 58 6.96 2.25 1.02
CA LYS A 58 8.07 2.53 1.96
C LYS A 58 8.55 1.30 2.70
N TYR A 59 7.63 0.40 3.00
CA TYR A 59 7.90 -0.77 3.80
C TYR A 59 7.00 -1.90 3.35
N VAL A 60 7.55 -3.10 3.28
CA VAL A 60 6.82 -4.35 3.06
C VAL A 60 7.47 -5.41 3.94
N ASN A 61 6.66 -6.10 4.72
CA ASN A 61 7.07 -7.26 5.49
C ASN A 61 6.49 -8.52 4.84
N GLY A 62 7.37 -9.35 4.26
CA GLY A 62 6.95 -10.63 3.66
C GLY A 62 6.48 -11.67 4.68
N GLY A 63 6.86 -11.55 5.96
CA GLY A 63 6.43 -12.49 7.00
C GLY A 63 5.03 -12.19 7.53
N THR A 64 4.73 -10.92 7.82
CA THR A 64 3.43 -10.51 8.41
C THR A 64 2.44 -9.96 7.38
N GLY A 65 2.86 -9.72 6.15
CA GLY A 65 2.01 -9.12 5.11
C GLY A 65 1.76 -7.62 5.28
N ILE A 66 2.40 -6.96 6.24
CA ILE A 66 2.20 -5.52 6.46
C ILE A 66 2.95 -4.73 5.40
N CYS A 67 2.28 -3.80 4.72
CA CYS A 67 2.89 -2.85 3.82
C CYS A 67 2.49 -1.40 4.15
N VAL A 68 3.41 -0.47 3.91
CA VAL A 68 3.22 0.96 4.13
C VAL A 68 3.38 1.70 2.82
N VAL A 69 2.31 2.37 2.40
CA VAL A 69 2.25 3.11 1.13
C VAL A 69 2.09 4.58 1.40
N ARG A 70 2.95 5.40 0.80
CA ARG A 70 2.84 6.86 0.77
C ARG A 70 1.89 7.26 -0.36
N SER A 71 1.04 8.24 -0.07
CA SER A 71 0.12 8.85 -1.04
C SER A 71 -0.01 10.36 -0.82
N SER A 72 -0.51 11.09 -1.82
CA SER A 72 -0.87 12.51 -1.68
C SER A 72 -2.26 12.66 -1.07
N ARG A 73 -2.51 13.73 -0.31
CA ARG A 73 -3.84 14.04 0.24
C ARG A 73 -4.96 14.15 -0.79
N LYS A 74 -4.65 14.50 -2.05
CA LYS A 74 -5.67 14.63 -3.10
C LYS A 74 -5.99 13.27 -3.74
N GLN A 75 -4.96 12.47 -4.02
CA GLN A 75 -5.07 11.20 -4.75
C GLN A 75 -5.24 9.95 -3.85
N TYR A 76 -5.23 10.10 -2.52
CA TYR A 76 -5.28 8.94 -1.61
C TYR A 76 -6.53 8.07 -1.82
N ARG A 77 -7.70 8.63 -2.13
CA ARG A 77 -8.93 7.85 -2.39
C ARG A 77 -8.80 6.98 -3.63
N THR A 78 -8.22 7.52 -4.70
CA THR A 78 -7.95 6.81 -5.95
C THR A 78 -6.97 5.66 -5.73
N ILE A 79 -5.87 5.93 -5.02
CA ILE A 79 -4.87 4.92 -4.67
C ILE A 79 -5.49 3.83 -3.79
N TRP A 80 -6.25 4.21 -2.76
CA TRP A 80 -6.90 3.24 -1.88
C TRP A 80 -7.89 2.35 -2.62
N ALA A 81 -8.73 2.93 -3.48
CA ALA A 81 -9.66 2.17 -4.30
C ALA A 81 -8.93 1.21 -5.26
N ALA A 82 -7.84 1.67 -5.91
CA ALA A 82 -7.03 0.78 -6.75
C ALA A 82 -6.44 -0.39 -5.95
N ILE A 83 -5.93 -0.13 -4.73
CA ILE A 83 -5.36 -1.16 -3.87
C ILE A 83 -6.40 -2.22 -3.50
N THR A 84 -7.66 -1.83 -3.20
CA THR A 84 -8.72 -2.80 -2.87
C THR A 84 -9.11 -3.71 -4.04
N PHE A 85 -8.80 -3.30 -5.28
CA PHE A 85 -9.04 -4.12 -6.48
C PHE A 85 -7.85 -5.02 -6.86
N VAL A 86 -6.72 -4.92 -6.18
CA VAL A 86 -5.60 -5.85 -6.42
C VAL A 86 -5.96 -7.20 -5.81
N THR A 87 -6.26 -8.17 -6.67
CA THR A 87 -6.64 -9.53 -6.30
C THR A 87 -5.48 -10.53 -6.44
N GLU A 88 -4.45 -10.18 -7.20
CA GLU A 88 -3.30 -11.05 -7.42
C GLU A 88 -1.98 -10.28 -7.49
N ILE A 89 -0.92 -10.87 -6.93
CA ILE A 89 0.47 -10.42 -7.12
C ILE A 89 1.32 -11.63 -7.47
N ARG A 90 1.99 -11.60 -8.62
CA ARG A 90 2.83 -12.70 -9.12
C ARG A 90 2.09 -14.07 -9.10
N LYS A 91 0.82 -14.08 -9.54
CA LYS A 91 -0.07 -15.26 -9.59
C LYS A 91 -0.50 -15.82 -8.23
N LEU A 92 -0.34 -15.03 -7.16
CA LEU A 92 -0.79 -15.39 -5.83
C LEU A 92 -2.07 -14.62 -5.51
N PRO A 93 -3.19 -15.30 -5.20
CA PRO A 93 -4.42 -14.63 -4.83
C PRO A 93 -4.26 -14.00 -3.45
N LEU A 94 -4.38 -12.67 -3.38
CA LEU A 94 -4.29 -11.91 -2.14
C LEU A 94 -5.28 -10.77 -2.12
N VAL A 95 -5.64 -10.35 -0.91
CA VAL A 95 -6.54 -9.24 -0.64
C VAL A 95 -5.82 -8.25 0.25
N PHE A 96 -5.94 -6.97 -0.07
CA PHE A 96 -5.43 -5.90 0.77
C PHE A 96 -6.52 -5.41 1.74
N ASN A 97 -6.20 -5.43 3.03
CA ASN A 97 -7.00 -4.80 4.07
C ASN A 97 -6.33 -3.49 4.50
N LEU A 98 -7.10 -2.42 4.67
CA LEU A 98 -6.59 -1.13 5.15
C LEU A 98 -6.67 -1.09 6.68
N LEU A 99 -5.52 -0.98 7.35
CA LEU A 99 -5.44 -0.92 8.81
C LEU A 99 -5.52 0.51 9.35
N ASP A 100 -4.74 1.43 8.76
CA ASP A 100 -4.71 2.83 9.22
C ASP A 100 -4.38 3.82 8.10
N LEU A 101 -4.93 5.04 8.23
CA LEU A 101 -4.70 6.17 7.34
C LEU A 101 -4.10 7.34 8.14
N SER A 102 -2.77 7.36 8.30
CA SER A 102 -2.10 8.36 9.11
C SER A 102 -1.67 9.58 8.28
N VAL A 103 -1.84 10.78 8.84
CA VAL A 103 -1.55 12.03 8.11
C VAL A 103 -0.07 12.36 8.08
N GLN A 104 0.77 11.97 9.06
CA GLN A 104 2.25 11.99 9.02
C GLN A 104 2.78 11.13 10.17
N VAL A 105 3.87 10.38 9.96
CA VAL A 105 4.69 9.85 11.05
C VAL A 105 5.60 11.00 11.52
N ARG A 106 5.32 11.59 12.69
CA ARG A 106 6.30 12.45 13.37
C ARG A 106 7.32 11.53 14.02
N VAL A 107 8.50 11.37 13.42
CA VAL A 107 9.66 10.79 14.13
C VAL A 107 10.20 11.89 15.04
N GLY A 108 9.59 12.02 16.21
CA GLY A 108 9.89 13.03 17.22
C GLY A 108 8.94 12.85 18.40
N GLY A 109 9.23 11.84 19.22
CA GLY A 109 8.40 11.41 20.35
C GLY A 109 7.40 10.33 19.94
N GLN A 110 7.52 9.16 20.54
CA GLN A 110 6.69 7.97 20.33
C GLN A 110 5.24 8.23 19.91
N ARG A 111 4.80 7.54 18.86
CA ARG A 111 3.59 6.69 18.89
C ARG A 111 3.61 5.74 17.71
N SER A 112 4.13 4.56 17.99
CA SER A 112 3.82 3.31 17.33
C SER A 112 2.29 3.13 17.24
N SER A 113 1.77 3.14 16.01
CA SER A 113 0.54 2.41 15.66
C SER A 113 0.87 1.25 14.72
N VAL A 114 1.94 0.51 15.04
CA VAL A 114 2.02 -0.90 14.67
C VAL A 114 1.55 -1.64 15.91
N THR A 115 0.24 -1.82 16.00
CA THR A 115 -0.42 -2.61 17.03
C THR A 115 0.18 -4.01 17.00
N GLN A 116 1.02 -4.32 17.99
CA GLN A 116 1.12 -5.68 18.50
C GLN A 116 -0.29 -6.07 18.94
N ARG A 117 -0.91 -7.03 18.25
CA ARG A 117 -1.99 -7.83 18.81
C ARG A 117 -1.50 -9.27 18.87
N SER A 118 -1.63 -9.79 20.08
CA SER A 118 -1.13 -11.03 20.66
C SER A 118 -1.58 -12.30 19.93
#